data_AF-A0A7J8G8A6-F1
#
_entry.id   AF-A0A7J8G8A6-F1
#
_cell.length_a   1.000
_cell.length_b   1.000
_cell.length_c   1.000
_cell.angle_alpha   90.00
_cell.angle_beta   90.00
_cell.angle_gamma   90.00
#
_symmetry.space_group_name_H-M   'P 1'
#
loop_
_entity.id
_entity.type
_entity.pdbx_description
1 polymer ?
#
loop_
_entity_poly.entity_id
_entity_poly.type
_entity_poly.pdbx_seq_one_letter_code
_entity_poly.pdbx_strand_id
1 'polypeptide(L)'
;MLNTAPLPIKSIVLQAAVPKSMKVKLQPPSGTELSPFSPIQPPAAITQVMLLANPLKEKARLRYRLTFALGEQLSTEVGEVDQFPPVEQWGNL
;
A
#
# COMPACT_ATOMS: atom_id res chain seq x y z
N MET A 1 -3.14 5.15 -2.52
CA MET A 1 -2.02 5.96 -3.05
C MET A 1 -2.59 7.16 -3.78
N LEU A 2 -2.00 8.34 -3.60
CA LEU A 2 -2.39 9.60 -4.25
C LEU A 2 -1.21 10.09 -5.10
N ASN A 3 -1.47 10.65 -6.28
CA ASN A 3 -0.44 11.29 -7.10
C ASN A 3 -0.58 12.81 -7.06
N THR A 4 0.43 13.50 -6.53
CA THR A 4 0.54 14.97 -6.55
C THR A 4 1.61 15.46 -7.54
N ALA A 5 2.24 14.56 -8.30
CA ALA A 5 3.24 14.90 -9.31
C ALA A 5 2.58 15.31 -10.64
N PRO A 6 3.26 16.15 -11.45
CA PRO A 6 2.80 16.53 -12.79
C PRO A 6 2.97 15.40 -13.84
N LEU A 7 3.58 14.28 -13.46
CA LEU A 7 3.78 13.12 -14.33
C LEU A 7 2.82 11.98 -13.95
N PRO A 8 2.42 11.15 -14.92
CA PRO A 8 1.59 9.98 -14.63
C PRO A 8 2.42 8.92 -13.90
N ILE A 9 1.77 8.16 -13.03
CA ILE A 9 2.34 6.97 -12.41
C ILE A 9 1.66 5.75 -13.02
N LYS A 10 2.44 4.80 -13.54
CA LYS A 10 1.95 3.57 -14.17
C LYS A 10 2.52 2.33 -13.50
N SER A 11 1.93 1.18 -13.83
CA SER A 11 2.43 -0.14 -13.41
C SER A 11 2.65 -0.24 -11.89
N ILE A 12 1.75 0.36 -11.11
CA ILE A 12 1.83 0.38 -9.65
C ILE A 12 1.56 -1.04 -9.13
N VAL A 13 2.52 -1.58 -8.38
CA VAL A 13 2.39 -2.87 -7.70
C VAL A 13 2.87 -2.71 -6.26
N LEU A 14 1.98 -2.98 -5.32
CA LEU A 14 2.28 -3.08 -3.90
C LEU A 14 2.43 -4.55 -3.51
N GLN A 15 3.55 -4.88 -2.88
CA GLN A 15 3.79 -6.18 -2.26
C GLN A 15 4.03 -5.97 -0.77
N ALA A 16 3.57 -6.92 0.04
CA ALA A 16 3.71 -6.89 1.49
C ALA A 16 4.21 -8.23 2.03
N ALA A 17 5.01 -8.17 3.08
CA ALA A 17 5.52 -9.32 3.82
C ALA A 17 5.43 -9.06 5.33
N VAL A 18 5.11 -10.09 6.08
CA VAL A 18 4.95 -10.05 7.55
C VAL A 18 5.73 -11.20 8.19
N PRO A 19 5.99 -11.16 9.51
CA PRO A 19 6.58 -12.28 10.23
C PRO A 19 5.77 -13.58 10.06
N LYS A 20 6.44 -14.72 10.21
CA LYS A 20 5.83 -16.06 10.03
C LYS A 20 4.67 -16.35 10.99
N SER A 21 4.62 -15.68 12.15
CA SER A 21 3.53 -15.75 13.12
C SER A 21 2.22 -15.15 12.59
N MET A 22 2.28 -14.37 11.51
CA MET A 22 1.17 -13.66 10.90
C MET A 22 0.99 -14.08 9.44
N LYS A 23 -0.18 -13.76 8.87
CA LYS A 23 -0.42 -13.92 7.44
C LYS A 23 -0.95 -12.61 6.86
N VAL A 24 -0.41 -12.21 5.71
CA VAL A 24 -0.90 -11.05 4.96
C VAL A 24 -1.51 -11.51 3.64
N LYS A 25 -2.62 -10.89 3.25
CA LYS A 25 -3.23 -11.08 1.94
C LYS A 25 -3.60 -9.72 1.36
N LEU A 26 -3.09 -9.44 0.17
CA LEU A 26 -3.49 -8.28 -0.62
C LEU A 26 -4.56 -8.72 -1.61
N GLN A 27 -5.70 -8.02 -1.63
CA GLN A 27 -6.70 -8.17 -2.68
C GLN A 27 -6.26 -7.42 -3.94
N PRO A 28 -6.88 -7.67 -5.11
CA PRO A 28 -6.61 -6.88 -6.30
C PRO A 28 -6.81 -5.38 -6.04
N PRO A 29 -5.92 -4.51 -6.54
CA PRO A 29 -6.11 -3.07 -6.43
C PRO A 29 -7.24 -2.59 -7.34
N SER A 30 -7.80 -1.41 -7.05
CA SER A 30 -8.81 -0.78 -7.92
C SER A 30 -8.27 -0.35 -9.29
N GLY A 31 -6.96 -0.24 -9.42
CA GLY A 31 -6.24 0.09 -10.65
C GLY A 31 -4.73 0.05 -10.44
N THR A 32 -3.97 0.23 -11.51
CA THR A 32 -2.50 0.18 -11.51
C THR A 32 -1.86 1.47 -12.04
N GLU A 33 -2.66 2.49 -12.30
CA GLU A 33 -2.23 3.77 -12.86
C GLU A 33 -2.88 4.95 -12.14
N LEU A 34 -2.14 6.05 -12.01
CA LEU A 34 -2.61 7.33 -11.50
C LEU A 34 -2.30 8.42 -12.52
N SER A 35 -3.33 9.16 -12.92
CA SER A 35 -3.18 10.34 -13.77
C SER A 35 -2.30 11.40 -13.10
N PRO A 36 -1.67 12.30 -13.89
CA PRO A 36 -1.01 13.48 -13.35
C PRO A 36 -1.95 14.29 -12.46
N PHE A 37 -1.39 14.99 -11.48
CA PHE A 37 -2.14 15.93 -10.69
C PHE A 37 -2.68 17.07 -11.56
N SER A 38 -3.98 17.38 -11.40
CA SER A 38 -4.64 18.51 -12.05
C SER A 38 -5.36 19.33 -11.00
N PRO A 39 -5.09 20.64 -10.85
CA PRO A 39 -5.78 21.50 -9.89
C PRO A 39 -7.29 21.63 -10.13
N ILE A 40 -7.75 21.29 -11.33
CA ILE A 40 -9.15 21.45 -11.75
C ILE A 40 -10.00 20.22 -11.38
N GLN A 41 -9.36 19.05 -11.25
CA GLN A 41 -10.04 17.78 -11.00
C GLN A 41 -9.69 17.23 -9.62
N PRO A 42 -10.59 16.45 -8.99
CA PRO A 42 -10.23 15.69 -7.80
C PRO A 42 -9.04 14.77 -8.08
N PRO A 43 -8.09 14.63 -7.14
CA PRO A 43 -6.95 13.74 -7.31
C PRO A 43 -7.37 12.29 -7.56
N ALA A 44 -6.74 11.64 -8.53
CA ALA A 44 -6.91 10.21 -8.76
C ALA A 44 -6.34 9.40 -7.59
N ALA A 45 -7.01 8.32 -7.23
CA ALA A 45 -6.60 7.44 -6.13
C ALA A 45 -6.72 5.97 -6.49
N ILE A 46 -5.75 5.18 -6.03
CA ILE A 46 -5.82 3.71 -6.03
C ILE A 46 -6.05 3.24 -4.60
N THR A 47 -7.04 2.37 -4.44
CA THR A 47 -7.34 1.65 -3.21
C THR A 47 -7.01 0.18 -3.38
N GLN A 48 -6.44 -0.43 -2.34
CA GLN A 48 -6.16 -1.86 -2.32
C GLN A 48 -6.42 -2.39 -0.91
N VAL A 49 -7.29 -3.39 -0.80
CA VAL A 49 -7.62 -3.99 0.50
C VAL A 49 -6.49 -4.93 0.92
N MET A 50 -6.03 -4.76 2.16
CA MET A 50 -5.04 -5.62 2.79
C MET A 50 -5.65 -6.28 4.03
N LEU A 51 -5.56 -7.60 4.10
CA LEU A 51 -5.99 -8.38 5.26
C LEU A 51 -4.75 -8.85 6.01
N LEU A 52 -4.70 -8.61 7.31
CA LEU A 52 -3.62 -9.05 8.19
C LEU A 52 -4.20 -9.95 9.28
N ALA A 53 -3.83 -11.23 9.26
CA ALA A 53 -4.19 -12.18 10.30
C ALA A 53 -3.04 -12.29 11.31
N ASN A 54 -3.34 -11.97 12.57
CA ASN A 54 -2.40 -12.02 13.69
C ASN A 54 -2.97 -12.87 14.84
N PRO A 55 -2.98 -14.20 14.70
CA PRO A 55 -3.62 -15.10 15.69
C PRO A 55 -2.89 -15.10 17.04
N LEU A 56 -1.58 -14.86 17.05
CA LEU A 56 -0.76 -14.85 18.27
C LEU A 56 -0.75 -13.50 18.99
N LYS A 57 -1.45 -12.49 18.45
CA LYS A 57 -1.54 -11.13 18.98
C LYS A 57 -0.18 -10.47 19.26
N GLU A 58 0.83 -10.77 18.44
CA GLU A 58 2.15 -10.17 18.56
C GLU A 58 2.18 -8.74 18.01
N LYS A 59 3.19 -7.93 18.35
CA LYS A 59 3.38 -6.59 17.77
C LYS A 59 3.45 -6.68 16.24
N ALA A 60 2.48 -6.09 15.55
CA ALA A 60 2.40 -6.10 14.09
C ALA A 60 3.52 -5.26 13.47
N ARG A 61 4.16 -5.84 12.45
CA ARG A 61 5.16 -5.19 11.60
C ARG A 61 5.02 -5.73 10.19
N LEU A 62 5.18 -4.86 9.22
CA LEU A 62 4.98 -5.17 7.81
C LEU A 62 6.09 -4.53 7.00
N ARG A 63 6.75 -5.35 6.18
CA ARG A 63 7.64 -4.87 5.14
C ARG A 63 6.87 -4.74 3.85
N TYR A 64 7.07 -3.65 3.14
CA TYR A 64 6.46 -3.45 1.84
C TYR A 64 7.52 -3.25 0.76
N ARG A 65 7.15 -3.60 -0.46
CA ARG A 65 7.84 -3.21 -1.68
C ARG A 65 6.82 -2.57 -2.60
N LEU A 66 7.09 -1.36 -3.04
CA LEU A 66 6.25 -0.61 -3.97
C LEU A 66 7.06 -0.39 -5.25
N THR A 67 6.54 -0.88 -6.37
CA THR A 67 7.14 -0.66 -7.69
C THR A 67 6.18 0.12 -8.56
N PHE A 68 6.69 1.10 -9.31
CA PHE A 68 5.90 1.92 -10.23
C PHE A 68 6.81 2.55 -11.29
N ALA A 69 6.19 3.07 -12.35
CA ALA A 69 6.85 3.90 -13.36
C ALA A 69 6.35 5.35 -13.23
N LEU A 70 7.24 6.32 -12.99
CA LEU A 70 6.91 7.74 -13.03
C LEU A 70 7.36 8.30 -14.37
N GLY A 71 6.41 8.54 -15.28
CA GLY A 71 6.74 8.70 -16.70
C GLY A 71 7.41 7.44 -17.24
N GLU A 72 8.63 7.57 -17.75
CA GLU A 72 9.46 6.46 -18.26
C GLU A 72 10.41 5.87 -17.19
N GLN A 73 10.52 6.51 -16.02
CA GLN A 73 11.46 6.07 -14.99
C GLN A 73 10.84 5.00 -14.10
N LEU A 74 11.47 3.82 -14.06
CA LEU A 74 11.12 2.76 -13.12
C LEU A 74 11.66 3.07 -11.71
N SER A 75 10.81 2.91 -10.71
CA SER A 75 11.12 3.12 -9.30
C SER A 75 10.73 1.89 -8.47
N THR A 76 11.56 1.58 -7.48
CA THR A 76 11.30 0.55 -6.47
C THR A 76 11.60 1.13 -5.10
N GLU A 77 10.58 1.19 -4.26
CA GLU A 77 10.63 1.65 -2.88
C GLU A 77 10.45 0.43 -1.96
N VAL A 78 11.25 0.34 -0.90
CA VAL A 78 11.12 -0.71 0.13
C VAL A 78 11.12 -0.03 1.49
N GLY A 79 10.22 -0.46 2.37
CA GLY A 79 10.13 0.09 3.71
C GLY A 79 9.52 -0.89 4.71
N GLU A 80 9.49 -0.45 5.96
CA GLU A 80 8.88 -1.17 7.08
C GLU A 80 7.87 -0.25 7.78
N VAL A 81 6.75 -0.83 8.19
CA VAL A 81 5.67 -0.16 8.94
C VAL A 81 5.42 -0.97 10.19
N ASP A 82 5.46 -0.33 11.36
CA ASP A 82 5.15 -0.94 12.65
C ASP A 82 4.09 -0.16 13.46
N GLN A 83 3.50 0.87 12.83
CA GLN A 83 2.49 1.76 13.40
C GLN A 83 1.06 1.21 13.21
N PHE A 84 0.83 -0.03 13.65
CA PHE A 84 -0.51 -0.63 13.64
C PHE A 84 -1.28 -0.30 14.93
N PRO A 85 -2.62 -0.25 14.89
CA PRO A 85 -3.43 -0.17 16.12
C PRO A 85 -3.10 -1.34 17.06
N PRO A 86 -3.22 -1.15 18.40
CA PRO A 86 -3.09 -2.23 19.38
C PRO A 86 -3.95 -3.43 19.00
N VAL A 87 -3.39 -4.64 19.06
CA VAL A 87 -4.05 -5.86 18.54
C VAL A 87 -5.31 -6.20 19.34
N GLU A 88 -5.37 -5.76 20.59
CA GLU A 88 -6.51 -5.91 21.49
C GLU A 88 -7.75 -5.14 20.99
N GLN A 89 -7.55 -4.11 20.16
CA GLN A 89 -8.63 -3.29 19.60
C GLN A 89 -9.13 -3.81 18.25
N TRP A 90 -8.46 -4.80 17.65
CA TRP A 90 -8.86 -5.32 16.35
C TRP A 90 -10.23 -6.01 16.45
N GLY A 91 -11.19 -5.52 15.66
CA GLY A 91 -12.60 -5.95 15.71
C GLY A 91 -13.53 -4.92 16.37
N ASN A 92 -12.99 -3.86 16.98
CA ASN A 92 -13.72 -2.72 17.52
C ASN A 92 -12.93 -1.42 17.27
N LEU A 93 -12.49 -1.22 16.02
CA LEU A 93 -11.74 -0.06 15.53
C LEU A 93 -12.67 1.07 15.11
#